data_AF-A0A931R2T4-F1
#
_entry.id   AF-A0A931R2T4-F1
#
_cell.length_a   1.000
_cell.length_b   1.000
_cell.length_c   1.000
_cell.angle_alpha   90.00
_cell.angle_beta   90.00
_cell.angle_gamma   90.00
#
_symmetry.space_group_name_H-M   'P 1'
#
loop_
_entity.id
_entity.type
_entity.pdbx_description
1 polymer ?
#
loop_
_entity_poly.entity_id
_entity_poly.type
_entity_poly.pdbx_seq_one_letter_code
_entity_poly.pdbx_strand_id
1 'polypeptide(L)'
;MSRPFLFHLNLLSENPSIPFKAIVGQNVTLTVVLADNGVRYFNGIIGRFSQGHSEARFIYYQAEIVPWLWFLTQTADCRIFQNLTVPE
;
A
#
# COMPACT_ATOMS: atom_id res chain seq x y z
N MET A 1 20.76 -0.69 2.12
CA MET A 1 19.34 -0.25 2.17
C MET A 1 18.98 0.31 0.80
N SER A 2 18.18 -0.40 0.01
CA SER A 2 17.58 0.06 -1.27
C SER A 2 16.58 -1.01 -1.74
N ARG A 3 15.44 -1.11 -1.04
CA ARG A 3 14.39 -2.07 -1.38
C ARG A 3 13.02 -1.46 -1.12
N PRO A 4 12.00 -1.76 -1.94
CA PRO A 4 10.62 -1.38 -1.66
C PRO A 4 10.22 -1.81 -0.25
N PHE A 5 9.53 -0.94 0.48
CA PHE A 5 8.90 -1.33 1.74
C PHE A 5 7.62 -2.13 1.48
N LEU A 6 7.17 -2.85 2.50
CA LEU A 6 5.87 -3.51 2.54
C LEU A 6 5.30 -3.35 3.94
N PHE A 7 4.16 -2.67 4.06
CA PHE A 7 3.43 -2.57 5.32
C PHE A 7 2.21 -3.48 5.30
N HIS A 8 2.11 -4.37 6.27
CA HIS A 8 0.93 -5.19 6.50
C HIS A 8 0.06 -4.50 7.56
N LEU A 9 -1.20 -4.26 7.21
CA LEU A 9 -2.18 -3.65 8.10
C LEU A 9 -3.33 -4.61 8.36
N ASN A 10 -3.68 -4.73 9.64
CA ASN A 10 -4.97 -5.28 10.05
C ASN A 10 -5.89 -4.11 10.35
N LEU A 11 -7.05 -4.10 9.70
CA LEU A 11 -8.03 -3.03 9.72
C LEU A 11 -9.36 -3.57 10.20
N LEU A 12 -10.16 -2.70 10.81
CA LEU A 12 -11.51 -2.99 11.28
C LEU A 12 -12.48 -1.99 10.66
N SER A 13 -13.62 -2.46 10.18
CA SER A 13 -14.70 -1.59 9.69
C SER A 13 -16.06 -2.15 10.08
N GLU A 14 -17.01 -1.25 10.34
CA GLU A 14 -18.44 -1.61 10.49
C GLU A 14 -19.09 -1.89 9.13
N ASN A 15 -18.45 -1.49 8.02
CA ASN A 15 -18.97 -1.72 6.67
C ASN A 15 -18.54 -3.11 6.16
N PRO A 16 -19.48 -4.04 5.93
CA PRO A 16 -19.16 -5.38 5.46
C PRO A 16 -18.96 -5.49 3.95
N SER A 17 -19.26 -4.44 3.18
CA SER A 17 -19.34 -4.48 1.73
C SER A 17 -18.51 -3.36 1.09
N ILE A 18 -17.26 -3.23 1.53
CA ILE A 18 -16.31 -2.30 0.92
C ILE A 18 -15.94 -2.81 -0.49
N PRO A 19 -16.15 -2.04 -1.57
CA PRO A 19 -15.82 -2.48 -2.92
C PRO A 19 -14.29 -2.49 -3.12
N PHE A 20 -13.68 -3.66 -3.25
CA PHE A 20 -12.20 -3.78 -3.31
C PHE A 20 -11.59 -3.05 -4.51
N LYS A 21 -12.32 -2.97 -5.63
CA LYS A 21 -11.89 -2.22 -6.82
C LYS A 21 -11.71 -0.73 -6.56
N ALA A 22 -12.40 -0.17 -5.57
CA ALA A 22 -12.25 1.23 -5.18
C ALA A 22 -11.09 1.46 -4.21
N ILE A 23 -10.44 0.38 -3.73
CA ILE A 23 -9.40 0.43 -2.70
C ILE A 23 -8.03 0.04 -3.28
N VAL A 24 -7.96 -1.09 -3.99
CA VAL A 24 -6.70 -1.56 -4.59
C VAL A 24 -6.21 -0.56 -5.64
N GLY A 25 -4.92 -0.24 -5.59
CA GLY A 25 -4.28 0.76 -6.44
C GLY A 25 -4.46 2.21 -5.98
N GLN A 26 -5.25 2.47 -4.93
CA GLN A 26 -5.41 3.83 -4.40
C GLN A 26 -4.22 4.22 -3.51
N ASN A 27 -3.89 5.51 -3.57
CA ASN A 27 -2.93 6.14 -2.67
C ASN A 27 -3.54 6.23 -1.26
N VAL A 28 -2.73 5.92 -0.25
CA VAL A 28 -3.12 5.95 1.16
C VAL A 28 -2.00 6.56 2.01
N THR A 29 -2.39 7.21 3.09
CA THR A 29 -1.47 7.79 4.07
C THR A 29 -1.77 7.22 5.44
N LEU A 30 -0.78 6.59 6.06
CA LEU A 30 -0.81 6.22 7.46
C LEU A 30 -0.30 7.36 8.31
N THR A 31 -1.07 7.73 9.32
CA THR A 31 -0.75 8.79 10.26
C THR A 31 -0.42 8.15 11.61
N VAL A 32 0.80 8.35 12.08
CA VAL A 32 1.28 7.84 13.37
C VAL A 32 1.59 9.03 14.28
N VAL A 33 0.88 9.11 15.40
CA VAL A 33 1.18 10.08 16.46
C VAL A 33 2.31 9.54 17.32
N LEU A 34 3.33 10.36 17.54
CA LEU A 34 4.52 10.04 18.31
C LEU A 34 4.35 10.48 19.77
N ALA A 35 5.24 10.01 20.64
CA ALA A 35 5.17 10.28 22.09
C ALA A 35 5.36 11.77 22.43
N ASP A 36 5.97 12.56 21.55
CA ASP A 36 6.18 13.99 21.67
C ASP A 36 5.06 14.82 21.03
N ASN A 37 3.91 14.20 20.74
CA ASN A 37 2.80 14.75 19.96
C ASN A 37 3.17 15.13 18.50
N GLY A 38 4.36 14.75 18.01
CA GLY A 38 4.69 14.82 16.60
C GLY A 38 3.82 13.88 15.76
N VAL A 39 3.63 14.20 14.49
CA VAL A 39 2.89 13.35 13.55
C VAL A 39 3.83 12.88 12.44
N ARG A 40 3.91 11.58 12.24
CA ARG A 40 4.65 10.97 11.13
C ARG A 40 3.68 10.37 10.12
N TYR A 41 3.91 10.69 8.85
CA TYR A 41 3.14 10.16 7.73
C TYR A 41 3.94 9.08 7.00
N PHE A 42 3.27 7.99 6.64
CA PHE A 42 3.77 7.00 5.69
C PHE A 42 2.82 6.96 4.51
N ASN A 43 3.31 7.36 3.34
CA ASN A 43 2.54 7.35 2.12
C ASN A 43 2.89 6.12 1.26
N GLY A 44 1.89 5.52 0.64
CA GLY A 44 2.06 4.42 -0.29
C GLY A 44 0.75 4.06 -0.98
N ILE A 45 0.76 2.98 -1.75
CA ILE A 45 -0.39 2.52 -2.53
C ILE A 45 -0.84 1.16 -2.00
N ILE A 46 -2.15 0.92 -1.99
CA ILE A 46 -2.70 -0.39 -1.60
C ILE A 46 -2.43 -1.38 -2.73
N GLY A 47 -1.42 -2.23 -2.57
CA GLY A 47 -1.07 -3.29 -3.54
C GLY A 47 -1.98 -4.51 -3.43
N ARG A 48 -2.45 -4.81 -2.21
CA ARG A 48 -3.37 -5.91 -1.94
C ARG A 48 -4.38 -5.52 -0.86
N PHE A 49 -5.61 -5.98 -1.02
CA PHE A 49 -6.68 -5.82 -0.03
C PHE A 49 -7.48 -7.11 0.07
N SER A 50 -7.82 -7.52 1.28
CA SER A 50 -8.60 -8.74 1.53
C SER A 50 -9.48 -8.59 2.77
N GLN A 51 -10.56 -9.36 2.81
CA GLN A 51 -11.49 -9.41 3.93
C GLN A 51 -11.30 -10.73 4.66
N GLY A 52 -11.15 -10.64 5.97
CA GLY A 52 -11.05 -11.77 6.88
C GLY A 52 -12.40 -12.14 7.50
N HIS A 53 -12.35 -12.60 8.74
CA HIS A 53 -13.54 -12.98 9.49
C HIS A 53 -14.39 -11.75 9.89
N SER A 54 -15.65 -11.99 10.24
CA SER A 54 -16.56 -10.98 10.78
C SER A 54 -16.90 -11.35 12.22
N GLU A 55 -16.72 -10.40 13.13
CA GLU A 55 -17.10 -10.57 14.54
C GLU A 55 -18.14 -9.52 14.92
N ALA A 56 -19.35 -9.99 15.19
CA ALA A 56 -20.49 -9.19 15.64
C ALA A 56 -20.73 -7.91 14.82
N ARG A 57 -20.14 -6.79 15.25
CA ARG A 57 -20.30 -5.46 14.64
C ARG A 57 -19.21 -5.09 13.63
N PHE A 58 -18.05 -5.74 13.69
CA PHE A 58 -16.91 -5.38 12.86
C PHE A 58 -16.52 -6.48 11.90
N ILE A 59 -15.96 -6.06 10.76
CA ILE A 59 -15.34 -6.91 9.76
C ILE A 59 -13.85 -6.63 9.77
N TYR A 60 -13.06 -7.70 9.82
CA TYR A 60 -11.62 -7.62 9.71
C TYR A 60 -11.21 -7.52 8.24
N TYR A 61 -10.32 -6.59 7.93
CA TYR A 61 -9.70 -6.45 6.62
C TYR A 61 -8.19 -6.47 6.77
N GLN A 62 -7.51 -6.91 5.72
CA GLN A 62 -6.06 -6.87 5.61
C GLN A 62 -5.65 -6.08 4.37
N ALA A 63 -4.71 -5.15 4.55
CA ALA A 63 -4.16 -4.35 3.46
C ALA A 63 -2.64 -4.44 3.44
N GLU A 64 -2.09 -4.51 2.23
CA GLU A 64 -0.65 -4.39 1.98
C GLU A 64 -0.38 -3.06 1.30
N ILE A 65 0.46 -2.22 1.91
CA ILE A 65 0.87 -0.93 1.35
C ILE A 65 2.29 -1.05 0.81
N VAL A 66 2.46 -0.63 -0.44
CA VAL A 66 3.70 -0.68 -1.22
C VAL A 66 4.06 0.71 -1.76
N PRO A 67 5.35 1.01 -2.01
CA PRO A 67 5.73 2.21 -2.73
C PRO A 67 5.35 2.10 -4.21
N TRP A 68 5.27 3.24 -4.91
CA TRP A 68 4.96 3.25 -6.34
C TRP A 68 5.91 2.36 -7.17
N LEU A 69 7.20 2.31 -6.81
CA LEU A 69 8.22 1.51 -7.51
C LEU A 69 7.88 0.02 -7.57
N TRP A 70 7.05 -0.48 -6.65
CA TRP A 70 6.59 -1.87 -6.69
C TRP A 70 5.82 -2.19 -7.97
N PHE A 71 5.08 -1.24 -8.55
CA PHE A 71 4.36 -1.47 -9.81
C PHE A 71 5.28 -1.78 -10.99
N LEU A 72 6.53 -1.31 -10.96
CA LEU A 72 7.53 -1.67 -11.97
C LEU A 72 7.91 -3.15 -11.93
N THR A 73 7.61 -3.85 -10.83
CA THR A 73 7.78 -5.31 -10.72
C THR A 73 6.60 -6.09 -11.31
N GLN A 74 5.48 -5.42 -11.59
CA GLN A 74 4.26 -6.01 -12.15
C GLN A 74 4.22 -5.92 -13.69
N THR A 75 5.28 -5.39 -14.30
CA THR A 75 5.45 -5.27 -15.75
C THR A 75 6.86 -5.68 -16.15
N ALA A 76 7.04 -6.12 -17.39
CA ALA A 76 8.32 -6.47 -17.98
C ALA A 76 8.39 -5.96 -19.42
N ASP A 77 9.55 -5.45 -19.81
CA ASP A 77 9.79 -4.89 -21.14
C ASP A 77 11.20 -5.27 -21.65
N CYS A 78 11.37 -5.35 -22.97
CA CYS A 78 12.66 -5.53 -23.63
C CYS A 78 13.02 -4.23 -24.37
N ARG A 79 13.96 -3.46 -23.83
CA ARG A 79 14.30 -2.13 -24.33
C ARG A 79 15.81 -1.91 -24.42
N ILE A 80 16.25 -1.19 -25.46
CA ILE A 80 17.64 -0.73 -25.61
C ILE A 80 17.66 0.77 -25.29
N PHE A 81 18.48 1.15 -24.33
CA PHE A 81 18.78 2.55 -23.99
C PHE A 81 20.17 2.87 -24.57
N GLN A 82 20.27 3.88 -25.44
CA GLN A 82 21.51 4.25 -26.12
C GLN A 82 21.91 5.66 -25.74
N ASN A 83 23.20 5.88 -25.50
CA ASN A 83 23.78 7.19 -25.19
C ASN A 83 23.15 7.90 -23.97
N LEU A 84 22.70 7.14 -22.96
CA LEU A 84 22.15 7.65 -21.69
C LEU A 84 22.98 7.17 -20.50
N THR A 85 23.05 7.95 -19.43
CA THR A 85 23.57 7.49 -18.13
C THR A 85 22.50 6.78 -17.32
N VAL A 86 22.87 6.05 -16.25
CA VAL A 86 21.89 5.29 -15.43
C VAL A 86 20.76 6.16 -14.83
N PRO A 87 21.00 7.41 -14.39
CA PRO A 87 19.93 8.29 -13.93
C PRO A 87 19.00 8.85 -15.03
N GLU A 88 19.38 8.76 -16.30
CA GLU A 88 18.69 9.35 -17.47
C GLU A 88 17.87 8.31 -18.24
#